data_AF-A0A914YTN7-F1
#
_entry.id   AF-A0A914YTN7-F1
#
_cell.length_a   1.000
_cell.length_b   1.000
_cell.length_c   1.000
_cell.angle_alpha   90.00
_cell.angle_beta   90.00
_cell.angle_gamma   90.00
#
_symmetry.space_group_name_H-M   'P 1'
#
loop_
_entity.id
_entity.type
_entity.pdbx_description
1 polymer ?
#
loop_
_entity_poly.entity_id
_entity_poly.type
_entity_poly.pdbx_seq_one_letter_code
_entity_poly.pdbx_strand_id
1 'polypeptide(L)'
;MFSASMSTIPTSFDWRDLGKVTAVKNQGKCGSAYIHAVVASVESQYLIQKNQSLDLSEQSILNCEFNTDLCYSSDNIIPSFGYAKEKGLPLESCTPYISGIVGNVDDGIGCESCMDQRYKIAGFRQYGITKNGSTVSYSEQKIAEDLYNYGPAAAVIYLPPRNNGTTDFYDHINYLIANYTGGVLDISSSICHAGCLQMTVVLLVGYTPDFWIAKTSFGPNWGENGYIRFKRGTNFCSMTRRVIAPFLADSILPTTAAITVAKPAITVSGWTEWAASSCTANCGKCGRTIMKRVCRGGICP
;
A
#
# COMPACT_ATOMS: atom_id res chain seq x y z
N MET A 1 -24.06 4.57 32.21
CA MET A 1 -24.11 3.90 30.89
C MET A 1 -23.61 4.90 29.87
N PHE A 2 -22.37 4.78 29.38
CA PHE A 2 -21.85 5.62 28.30
C PHE A 2 -22.05 4.85 26.99
N SER A 3 -23.04 5.26 26.21
CA SER A 3 -23.17 4.82 24.83
C SER A 3 -22.10 5.55 24.01
N ALA A 4 -21.02 4.84 23.67
CA ALA A 4 -20.10 5.32 22.66
C ALA A 4 -20.86 5.32 21.33
N SER A 5 -21.08 6.50 20.73
CA SER A 5 -21.58 6.56 19.37
C SER A 5 -20.57 5.81 18.48
N MET A 6 -20.96 4.65 17.95
CA MET A 6 -20.20 4.04 16.87
C MET A 6 -20.15 5.05 15.74
N SER A 7 -18.97 5.59 15.46
CA SER A 7 -18.71 6.36 14.25
C SER A 7 -18.99 5.44 13.07
N THR A 8 -20.19 5.52 12.49
CA THR A 8 -20.59 4.73 11.34
C THR A 8 -19.90 5.28 10.10
N ILE A 9 -18.67 4.82 9.85
CA ILE A 9 -18.02 4.99 8.55
C ILE A 9 -18.87 4.31 7.47
N PRO A 10 -18.88 4.81 6.22
CA PRO A 10 -19.60 4.15 5.13
C PRO A 10 -19.09 2.71 4.94
N THR A 11 -19.93 1.82 4.39
CA THR A 11 -19.54 0.42 4.14
C THR A 11 -18.46 0.28 3.07
N SER A 12 -18.38 1.25 2.17
CA SER A 12 -17.37 1.36 1.12
C SER A 12 -16.86 2.80 1.04
N PHE A 13 -15.58 2.97 0.75
CA PHE A 13 -14.95 4.28 0.61
C PHE A 13 -13.69 4.20 -0.26
N ASP A 14 -13.44 5.23 -1.05
CA ASP A 14 -12.25 5.31 -1.91
C ASP A 14 -11.72 6.75 -1.97
N TRP A 15 -10.48 6.97 -1.51
CA TRP A 15 -9.84 8.29 -1.57
C TRP A 15 -9.56 8.77 -3.01
N ARG A 16 -9.55 7.86 -3.99
CA ARG A 16 -9.37 8.20 -5.41
C ARG A 16 -10.55 9.00 -5.95
N ASP A 17 -11.77 8.68 -5.52
CA ASP A 17 -12.99 9.38 -5.93
C ASP A 17 -12.97 10.86 -5.50
N LEU A 18 -12.19 11.19 -4.47
CA LEU A 18 -12.00 12.55 -3.95
C LEU A 18 -10.72 13.23 -4.49
N GLY A 19 -9.99 12.57 -5.39
CA GLY A 19 -8.72 13.09 -5.92
C GLY A 19 -7.63 13.24 -4.86
N LYS A 20 -7.66 12.42 -3.80
CA LYS A 20 -6.73 12.50 -2.64
C LYS A 20 -5.61 11.47 -2.68
N VAL A 21 -5.35 10.92 -3.86
CA VAL A 21 -4.27 9.97 -4.14
C VAL A 21 -3.56 10.43 -5.41
N THR A 22 -2.24 10.58 -5.36
CA THR A 22 -1.40 10.95 -6.51
C THR A 22 -1.29 9.81 -7.53
N ALA A 23 -0.73 10.11 -8.71
CA ALA A 23 -0.51 9.13 -9.77
C ALA A 23 0.33 7.93 -9.32
N VAL A 24 0.13 6.77 -9.97
CA VAL A 24 0.92 5.56 -9.72
C VAL A 24 2.35 5.75 -10.24
N LYS A 25 3.33 5.41 -9.39
CA LYS A 25 4.77 5.43 -9.69
C LYS A 25 5.30 4.01 -9.91
N ASN A 26 6.56 3.90 -10.34
CA ASN A 26 7.21 2.62 -10.62
C ASN A 26 8.58 2.50 -9.93
N GLN A 27 8.71 1.56 -9.00
CA GLN A 27 9.95 1.28 -8.27
C GLN A 27 11.02 0.57 -9.12
N GLY A 28 10.64 0.03 -10.29
CA GLY A 28 11.53 -0.69 -11.19
C GLY A 28 12.32 -1.82 -10.50
N LYS A 29 13.64 -1.82 -10.71
CA LYS A 29 14.57 -2.85 -10.23
C LYS A 29 14.94 -2.73 -8.74
N CYS A 30 14.54 -1.65 -8.07
CA CYS A 30 14.87 -1.42 -6.67
C CYS A 30 13.75 -1.94 -5.77
N GLY A 31 14.08 -2.69 -4.72
CA GLY A 31 13.14 -3.19 -3.71
C GLY A 31 12.58 -2.11 -2.77
N SER A 32 12.24 -0.92 -3.29
CA SER A 32 11.89 0.29 -2.53
C SER A 32 10.39 0.52 -2.35
N ALA A 33 9.56 -0.53 -2.46
CA ALA A 33 8.11 -0.44 -2.29
C ALA A 33 7.70 0.25 -0.97
N TYR A 34 8.47 0.03 0.10
CA TYR A 34 8.25 0.68 1.39
C TYR A 34 8.44 2.20 1.33
N ILE A 35 9.42 2.70 0.58
CA ILE A 35 9.66 4.13 0.36
C ILE A 35 8.53 4.73 -0.46
N HIS A 36 8.14 4.10 -1.57
CA HIS A 36 7.01 4.57 -2.37
C HIS A 36 5.71 4.63 -1.58
N ALA A 37 5.43 3.64 -0.72
CA ALA A 37 4.24 3.66 0.13
C ALA A 37 4.29 4.80 1.17
N VAL A 38 5.47 5.07 1.76
CA VAL A 38 5.69 6.21 2.65
C VAL A 38 5.42 7.52 1.91
N VAL A 39 6.12 7.76 0.81
CA VAL A 39 6.01 9.00 0.02
C VAL A 39 4.58 9.23 -0.46
N ALA A 40 3.93 8.22 -1.04
CA ALA A 40 2.55 8.32 -1.51
C ALA A 40 1.56 8.60 -0.37
N SER A 41 1.80 8.08 0.85
CA SER A 41 0.98 8.40 2.02
C SER A 41 1.17 9.86 2.46
N VAL A 42 2.39 10.40 2.40
CA VAL A 42 2.66 11.82 2.70
C VAL A 42 2.02 12.73 1.67
N GLU A 43 2.17 12.46 0.38
CA GLU A 43 1.51 13.21 -0.71
C GLU A 43 -0.01 13.26 -0.49
N SER A 44 -0.62 12.13 -0.11
CA SER A 44 -2.04 12.06 0.21
C SER A 44 -2.41 12.96 1.40
N GLN A 45 -1.59 13.03 2.45
CA GLN A 45 -1.84 13.95 3.57
C GLN A 45 -1.82 15.42 3.13
N TYR A 46 -0.90 15.81 2.24
CA TYR A 46 -0.85 17.17 1.69
C TYR A 46 -2.06 17.48 0.80
N LEU A 47 -2.51 16.53 -0.01
CA LEU A 47 -3.76 16.66 -0.78
C LEU A 47 -5.00 16.79 0.12
N ILE A 48 -5.06 16.03 1.22
CA ILE A 48 -6.21 16.02 2.13
C ILE A 48 -6.27 17.31 2.96
N GLN A 49 -5.16 17.68 3.61
CA GLN A 49 -5.16 18.73 4.63
C GLN A 49 -4.84 20.12 4.06
N LYS A 50 -4.05 20.17 2.98
CA LYS A 50 -3.55 21.43 2.41
C LYS A 50 -4.04 21.69 0.99
N ASN A 51 -4.79 20.74 0.41
CA ASN A 51 -5.19 20.75 -1.00
C ASN A 51 -3.99 20.97 -1.95
N GLN A 52 -2.82 20.46 -1.58
CA GLN A 52 -1.59 20.65 -2.32
C GLN A 52 -1.20 19.34 -3.00
N SER A 53 -1.19 19.33 -4.33
CA SER A 53 -0.67 18.22 -5.12
C SER A 53 0.84 18.33 -5.18
N LEU A 54 1.52 17.28 -4.70
CA LEU A 54 2.97 17.20 -4.64
C LEU A 54 3.42 15.92 -5.35
N ASP A 55 4.52 16.04 -6.09
CA ASP A 55 5.31 14.90 -6.54
C ASP A 55 6.60 14.90 -5.71
N LEU A 56 6.62 14.07 -4.67
CA LEU A 56 7.71 14.03 -3.68
C LEU A 56 8.72 12.95 -4.05
N SER A 57 9.98 13.16 -3.66
CA SER A 57 11.07 12.27 -4.06
C SER A 57 11.25 11.05 -3.17
N GLU A 58 11.06 9.88 -3.75
CA GLU A 58 11.50 8.61 -3.17
C GLU A 58 13.04 8.49 -3.10
N GLN A 59 13.75 9.01 -4.10
CA GLN A 59 15.21 8.94 -4.19
C GLN A 59 15.89 9.61 -2.99
N SER A 60 15.32 10.71 -2.49
CA SER A 60 15.87 11.43 -1.33
C SER A 60 16.00 10.56 -0.07
N ILE A 61 15.10 9.59 0.10
CA ILE A 61 15.18 8.62 1.20
C ILE A 61 16.30 7.61 0.90
N LEU A 62 16.38 7.10 -0.33
CA LEU A 62 17.41 6.15 -0.76
C LEU A 62 18.84 6.67 -0.58
N ASN A 63 19.05 7.98 -0.80
CA ASN A 63 20.39 8.59 -0.72
C ASN A 63 20.83 8.90 0.72
N CYS A 64 19.88 9.07 1.63
CA CYS A 64 20.11 9.64 2.96
C CYS A 64 19.96 8.67 4.10
N GLU A 65 19.14 7.67 3.88
CA GLU A 65 18.80 6.70 4.88
C GLU A 65 19.71 5.49 4.62
N PHE A 66 20.57 5.19 5.60
CA PHE A 66 21.38 3.98 5.72
C PHE A 66 22.68 3.89 4.90
N ASN A 67 23.76 3.47 5.58
CA ASN A 67 25.05 3.08 5.00
C ASN A 67 24.99 1.69 4.31
N THR A 68 23.82 1.30 3.79
CA THR A 68 23.54 -0.03 3.23
C THR A 68 22.63 0.11 2.02
N ASP A 69 22.81 -0.74 1.00
CA ASP A 69 21.97 -0.73 -0.19
C ASP A 69 20.50 -1.04 0.14
N LEU A 70 19.69 0.01 0.15
CA LEU A 70 18.28 -0.03 0.50
C LEU A 70 17.41 -0.78 -0.51
N CYS A 71 17.89 -0.96 -1.75
CA CYS A 71 17.17 -1.71 -2.78
C CYS A 71 17.08 -3.21 -2.47
N TYR A 72 17.87 -3.72 -1.52
CA TYR A 72 17.86 -5.13 -1.09
C TYR A 72 17.43 -5.31 0.37
N SER A 73 16.93 -4.25 1.00
CA SER A 73 16.46 -4.30 2.39
C SER A 73 14.96 -4.58 2.48
N SER A 74 14.53 -5.30 3.51
CA SER A 74 13.13 -5.74 3.67
C SER A 74 12.41 -5.11 4.85
N ASP A 75 13.04 -4.22 5.64
CA ASP A 75 12.39 -3.64 6.82
C ASP A 75 12.84 -2.22 7.19
N ASN A 76 12.63 -1.26 6.28
CA ASN A 76 13.02 0.14 6.50
C ASN A 76 11.86 1.15 6.48
N ILE A 77 10.62 0.67 6.58
CA ILE A 77 9.43 1.54 6.54
C ILE A 77 9.37 2.54 7.69
N ILE A 78 9.71 2.13 8.92
CA ILE A 78 9.66 2.99 10.11
C ILE A 78 10.73 4.08 10.07
N PRO A 79 12.01 3.75 9.79
CA PRO A 79 12.98 4.78 9.49
C PRO A 79 12.49 5.75 8.41
N SER A 80 12.00 5.28 7.26
CA SER A 80 11.60 6.18 6.17
C SER A 80 10.51 7.18 6.56
N PHE A 81 9.57 6.77 7.43
CA PHE A 81 8.66 7.72 8.06
C PHE A 81 9.36 8.70 9.03
N GLY A 82 10.36 8.22 9.78
CA GLY A 82 11.30 9.05 10.54
C GLY A 82 12.04 10.07 9.68
N TYR A 83 12.55 9.70 8.50
CA TYR A 83 13.15 10.65 7.56
C TYR A 83 12.14 11.72 7.12
N ALA A 84 10.94 11.32 6.70
CA ALA A 84 9.88 12.25 6.31
C ALA A 84 9.48 13.20 7.45
N LYS A 85 9.58 12.77 8.71
CA LYS A 85 9.32 13.59 9.89
C LYS A 85 10.47 14.55 10.20
N GLU A 86 11.68 14.04 10.33
CA GLU A 86 12.83 14.81 10.84
C GLU A 86 13.47 15.68 9.75
N LYS A 87 13.64 15.14 8.54
CA LYS A 87 14.29 15.81 7.41
C LYS A 87 13.28 16.40 6.42
N GLY A 88 12.18 15.68 6.18
CA GLY A 88 11.20 16.04 5.16
C GLY A 88 11.63 15.65 3.76
N LEU A 89 10.65 15.59 2.86
CA LEU A 89 10.82 15.11 1.49
C LEU A 89 10.94 16.30 0.52
N PRO A 90 11.97 16.38 -0.33
CA PRO A 90 12.00 17.33 -1.43
C PRO A 90 11.05 16.88 -2.55
N LEU A 91 10.88 17.73 -3.56
CA LEU A 91 10.15 17.37 -4.78
C LEU A 91 10.95 16.39 -5.64
N GLU A 92 10.25 15.52 -6.35
CA GLU A 92 10.80 14.59 -7.34
C GLU A 92 11.64 15.30 -8.41
N SER A 93 11.23 16.52 -8.81
CA SER A 93 11.98 17.34 -9.76
C SER A 93 13.38 17.76 -9.27
N CYS A 94 13.64 17.67 -7.96
CA CYS A 94 14.92 18.04 -7.37
C CYS A 94 15.85 16.84 -7.19
N THR A 95 15.30 15.70 -6.76
CA THR A 95 16.02 14.42 -6.65
C THR A 95 15.24 13.34 -7.40
N PRO A 96 15.40 13.23 -8.72
CA PRO A 96 14.63 12.29 -9.53
C PRO A 96 14.90 10.83 -9.17
N TYR A 97 13.88 10.00 -9.21
CA TYR A 97 13.96 8.57 -8.94
C TYR A 97 14.63 7.83 -10.08
N ILE A 98 15.89 7.44 -9.88
CA ILE A 98 16.66 6.66 -10.85
C ILE A 98 16.93 5.22 -10.40
N SER A 99 16.80 4.94 -9.09
CA SER A 99 17.08 3.60 -8.54
C SER A 99 16.23 2.50 -9.18
N GLY A 100 15.04 2.83 -9.70
CA GLY A 100 14.25 1.88 -10.48
C GLY A 100 14.88 1.47 -11.82
N ILE A 101 15.74 2.31 -12.41
CA ILE A 101 16.45 2.05 -13.66
C ILE A 101 17.79 1.37 -13.38
N VAL A 102 18.59 1.94 -12.47
CA VAL A 102 19.97 1.50 -12.17
C VAL A 102 20.00 0.27 -11.25
N GLY A 103 18.99 0.10 -10.38
CA GLY A 103 18.89 -1.03 -9.47
C GLY A 103 19.76 -0.95 -8.23
N ASN A 104 20.31 0.23 -7.90
CA ASN A 104 21.07 0.50 -6.68
C ASN A 104 20.71 1.90 -6.12
N VAL A 105 21.23 2.23 -4.94
CA VAL A 105 20.95 3.49 -4.23
C VAL A 105 21.74 4.70 -4.72
N ASP A 106 22.90 4.50 -5.37
CA ASP A 106 23.83 5.59 -5.70
C ASP A 106 23.46 6.24 -7.02
N ASP A 107 22.90 7.44 -6.93
CA ASP A 107 22.57 8.32 -8.05
C ASP A 107 23.58 9.44 -8.26
N GLY A 108 24.68 9.46 -7.49
CA GLY A 108 25.64 10.56 -7.47
C GLY A 108 25.11 11.86 -6.86
N ILE A 109 23.87 11.87 -6.33
CA ILE A 109 23.25 13.02 -5.67
C ILE A 109 23.35 12.82 -4.16
N GLY A 110 24.24 13.58 -3.53
CA GLY A 110 24.46 13.50 -2.08
C GLY A 110 23.20 13.80 -1.27
N CYS A 111 23.09 13.18 -0.10
CA CYS A 111 21.94 13.30 0.82
C CYS A 111 21.52 14.75 1.15
N GLU A 112 22.49 15.67 1.20
CA GLU A 112 22.25 17.09 1.53
C GLU A 112 21.80 17.93 0.33
N SER A 113 21.51 17.30 -0.81
CA SER A 113 20.92 17.98 -1.95
C SER A 113 19.46 18.35 -1.64
N CYS A 114 18.98 19.45 -2.21
CA CYS A 114 17.58 19.86 -2.15
C CYS A 114 17.06 20.09 -0.71
N MET A 115 17.84 20.76 0.14
CA MET A 115 17.46 21.04 1.53
C MET A 115 16.55 22.27 1.71
N ASP A 116 16.44 23.13 0.70
CA ASP A 116 15.79 24.45 0.81
C ASP A 116 14.25 24.37 0.88
N GLN A 117 13.63 23.37 0.24
CA GLN A 117 12.18 23.16 0.28
C GLN A 117 11.84 21.69 0.50
N ARG A 118 11.49 21.36 1.75
CA ARG A 118 11.15 20.01 2.18
C ARG A 118 9.79 19.95 2.87
N TYR A 119 9.05 18.92 2.54
CA TYR A 119 7.70 18.67 3.04
C TYR A 119 7.76 17.66 4.17
N LYS A 120 7.49 18.13 5.39
CA LYS A 120 7.55 17.32 6.61
C LYS A 120 6.18 16.79 7.01
N ILE A 121 6.19 15.66 7.71
CA ILE A 121 5.07 15.20 8.54
C ILE A 121 5.35 15.54 10.00
N ALA A 122 4.31 15.68 10.82
CA ALA A 122 4.47 15.86 12.26
C ALA A 122 4.76 14.53 12.97
N GLY A 123 4.23 13.44 12.44
CA GLY A 123 4.47 12.10 12.94
C GLY A 123 3.69 11.07 12.15
N PHE A 124 3.67 9.85 12.67
CA PHE A 124 2.94 8.73 12.10
C PHE A 124 2.36 7.84 13.19
N ARG A 125 1.22 7.22 12.89
CA ARG A 125 0.56 6.20 13.72
C ARG A 125 0.88 4.83 13.13
N GLN A 126 1.35 3.92 13.97
CA GLN A 126 1.53 2.52 13.61
C GLN A 126 0.43 1.67 14.26
N TYR A 127 -0.30 0.95 13.42
CA TYR A 127 -1.23 -0.10 13.80
C TYR A 127 -0.52 -1.44 13.69
N GLY A 128 -0.63 -2.22 14.76
CA GLY A 128 0.05 -3.49 14.91
C GLY A 128 1.40 -3.34 15.59
N ILE A 129 1.52 -3.92 16.79
CA ILE A 129 2.76 -3.92 17.57
C ILE A 129 2.99 -5.35 18.07
N THR A 130 4.18 -5.90 17.80
CA THR A 130 4.65 -7.07 18.54
C THR A 130 5.19 -6.58 19.89
N LYS A 131 4.42 -6.79 20.96
CA LYS A 131 4.86 -6.49 22.33
C LYS A 131 5.16 -7.81 23.04
N ASN A 132 6.37 -7.95 23.58
CA ASN A 132 6.80 -9.14 24.33
C ASN A 132 6.55 -10.48 23.58
N GLY A 133 6.79 -10.51 22.25
CA GLY A 133 6.58 -11.70 21.43
C GLY A 133 5.12 -11.99 21.04
N SER A 134 4.15 -11.17 21.48
CA SER A 134 2.75 -11.26 21.04
C SER A 134 2.40 -10.12 20.08
N THR A 135 1.97 -10.47 18.87
CA THR A 135 1.48 -9.51 17.87
C THR A 135 0.06 -9.07 18.24
N VAL A 136 -0.11 -7.80 18.61
CA VAL A 136 -1.44 -7.19 18.75
C VAL A 136 -1.84 -6.70 17.37
N SER A 137 -2.56 -7.52 16.60
CA SER A 137 -3.19 -7.10 15.35
C SER A 137 -4.39 -6.21 15.64
N TYR A 138 -4.55 -5.13 14.88
CA TYR A 138 -5.78 -4.33 14.92
C TYR A 138 -6.88 -4.98 14.08
N SER A 139 -8.15 -4.75 14.43
CA SER A 139 -9.25 -5.20 13.58
C SER A 139 -9.21 -4.47 12.25
N GLU A 140 -9.54 -5.19 11.16
CA GLU A 140 -9.70 -4.58 9.85
C GLU A 140 -10.73 -3.44 9.86
N GLN A 141 -11.74 -3.54 10.72
CA GLN A 141 -12.70 -2.48 10.96
C GLN A 141 -12.02 -1.19 11.46
N LYS A 142 -11.11 -1.28 12.44
CA LYS A 142 -10.40 -0.10 12.95
C LYS A 142 -9.47 0.51 11.88
N ILE A 143 -8.83 -0.33 11.07
CA ILE A 143 -8.02 0.15 9.94
C ILE A 143 -8.90 0.88 8.91
N ALA A 144 -10.11 0.37 8.61
CA ALA A 144 -11.05 1.04 7.72
C ALA A 144 -11.53 2.38 8.29
N GLU A 145 -11.82 2.43 9.59
CA GLU A 145 -12.19 3.67 10.29
C GLU A 145 -11.09 4.72 10.20
N ASP A 146 -9.85 4.32 10.43
CA ASP A 146 -8.74 5.26 10.42
C ASP A 146 -8.33 5.65 9.01
N LEU A 147 -8.43 4.74 8.04
CA LEU A 147 -8.26 5.06 6.62
C LEU A 147 -9.30 6.07 6.17
N TYR A 148 -10.58 5.86 6.54
CA TYR A 148 -11.64 6.82 6.26
C TYR A 148 -11.38 8.16 6.93
N ASN A 149 -11.08 8.18 8.23
CA ASN A 149 -10.99 9.42 8.99
C ASN A 149 -9.73 10.24 8.68
N TYR A 150 -8.59 9.57 8.51
CA TYR A 150 -7.28 10.22 8.49
C TYR A 150 -6.55 10.17 7.17
N GLY A 151 -6.93 9.29 6.24
CA GLY A 151 -6.29 9.21 4.93
C GLY A 151 -5.66 7.85 4.61
N PRO A 152 -5.10 7.71 3.40
CA PRO A 152 -4.37 6.52 2.98
C PRO A 152 -3.25 6.11 3.94
N ALA A 153 -3.03 4.81 4.07
CA ALA A 153 -2.06 4.24 5.02
C ALA A 153 -1.20 3.15 4.36
N ALA A 154 0.09 3.12 4.65
CA ALA A 154 1.01 2.11 4.14
C ALA A 154 0.78 0.79 4.89
N ALA A 155 0.48 -0.29 4.17
CA ALA A 155 0.29 -1.62 4.74
C ALA A 155 1.37 -2.56 4.23
N VAL A 156 1.98 -3.30 5.17
CA VAL A 156 2.98 -4.31 4.85
C VAL A 156 2.30 -5.65 4.60
N ILE A 157 2.56 -6.24 3.44
CA ILE A 157 2.08 -7.58 3.12
C ILE A 157 3.18 -8.59 3.47
N TYR A 158 2.85 -9.58 4.30
CA TYR A 158 3.79 -10.57 4.79
C TYR A 158 3.66 -11.89 4.05
N LEU A 159 4.78 -12.53 3.78
CA LEU A 159 4.85 -13.91 3.31
C LEU A 159 5.49 -14.83 4.36
N PRO A 160 5.17 -16.14 4.32
CA PRO A 160 5.91 -17.12 5.09
C PRO A 160 7.40 -17.10 4.70
N PRO A 161 8.30 -17.50 5.61
CA PRO A 161 9.71 -17.72 5.26
C PRO A 161 9.86 -18.78 4.17
N ARG A 162 10.89 -18.68 3.33
CA ARG A 162 11.16 -19.66 2.27
C ARG A 162 11.92 -20.86 2.81
N ASN A 163 11.20 -21.87 3.29
CA ASN A 163 11.74 -23.09 3.91
C ASN A 163 11.12 -24.35 3.25
N ASN A 164 11.61 -25.55 3.60
CA ASN A 164 11.22 -26.86 3.01
C ASN A 164 9.71 -27.24 3.07
N GLY A 165 8.82 -26.38 3.57
CA GLY A 165 7.36 -26.59 3.52
C GLY A 165 6.54 -25.38 3.05
N THR A 166 7.20 -24.27 2.72
CA THR A 166 6.55 -22.98 2.41
C THR A 166 7.07 -22.35 1.13
N THR A 167 8.14 -22.86 0.53
CA THR A 167 8.70 -22.38 -0.74
C THR A 167 7.67 -22.36 -1.87
N ASP A 168 6.93 -23.46 -2.08
CA ASP A 168 5.91 -23.52 -3.14
C ASP A 168 4.82 -22.47 -2.93
N PHE A 169 4.44 -22.21 -1.67
CA PHE A 169 3.47 -21.18 -1.36
C PHE A 169 4.05 -19.78 -1.61
N TYR A 170 5.26 -19.51 -1.12
CA TYR A 170 5.96 -18.25 -1.37
C TYR A 170 6.06 -17.93 -2.86
N ASP A 171 6.51 -18.90 -3.66
CA ASP A 171 6.66 -18.76 -5.11
C ASP A 171 5.29 -18.60 -5.79
N HIS A 172 4.24 -19.28 -5.29
CA HIS A 172 2.87 -19.12 -5.79
C HIS A 172 2.29 -17.72 -5.53
N ILE A 173 2.46 -17.13 -4.35
CA ILE A 173 1.95 -15.77 -4.09
C ILE A 173 2.67 -14.74 -4.95
N ASN A 174 4.00 -14.85 -5.06
CA ASN A 174 4.78 -13.98 -5.95
C ASN A 174 4.29 -14.10 -7.40
N TYR A 175 4.02 -15.32 -7.87
CA TYR A 175 3.46 -15.53 -9.20
C TYR A 175 2.09 -14.85 -9.37
N LEU A 176 1.18 -15.01 -8.41
CA LEU A 176 -0.16 -14.42 -8.46
C LEU A 176 -0.10 -12.89 -8.52
N ILE A 177 0.77 -12.27 -7.73
CA ILE A 177 0.94 -10.81 -7.74
C ILE A 177 1.63 -10.37 -9.03
N ALA A 178 2.72 -11.01 -9.44
CA ALA A 178 3.44 -10.64 -10.66
C ALA A 178 2.52 -10.65 -11.91
N ASN A 179 1.56 -11.58 -11.95
CA ASN A 179 0.62 -11.76 -13.07
C ASN A 179 -0.78 -11.20 -12.78
N TYR A 180 -0.95 -10.42 -11.72
CA TYR A 180 -2.23 -9.83 -11.38
C TYR A 180 -2.67 -8.84 -12.47
N THR A 181 -3.87 -9.06 -13.02
CA THR A 181 -4.50 -8.18 -14.03
C THR A 181 -5.83 -7.59 -13.55
N GLY A 182 -6.39 -8.11 -12.46
CA GLY A 182 -7.63 -7.63 -11.87
C GLY A 182 -8.35 -8.69 -11.03
N GLY A 183 -9.40 -8.27 -10.34
CA GLY A 183 -10.18 -9.10 -9.42
C GLY A 183 -9.75 -8.96 -7.96
N VAL A 184 -10.44 -9.64 -7.07
CA VAL A 184 -10.08 -9.67 -5.64
C VAL A 184 -9.12 -10.82 -5.41
N LEU A 185 -7.89 -10.50 -4.99
CA LEU A 185 -6.92 -11.51 -4.59
C LEU A 185 -7.33 -12.05 -3.20
N ASP A 186 -7.81 -13.28 -3.18
CA ASP A 186 -8.25 -13.98 -1.97
C ASP A 186 -7.39 -15.22 -1.75
N ILE A 187 -6.55 -15.16 -0.72
CA ILE A 187 -5.63 -16.23 -0.37
C ILE A 187 -5.86 -16.54 1.11
N SER A 188 -6.97 -17.18 1.39
CA SER A 188 -7.33 -17.64 2.73
C SER A 188 -6.56 -18.92 3.09
N SER A 189 -5.27 -18.79 3.41
CA SER A 189 -4.44 -19.89 3.89
C SER A 189 -3.79 -19.54 5.22
N SER A 190 -3.80 -20.47 6.19
CA SER A 190 -3.06 -20.33 7.46
C SER A 190 -1.58 -20.03 7.23
N ILE A 191 -1.02 -20.47 6.09
CA ILE A 191 0.36 -20.22 5.68
C ILE A 191 0.61 -18.73 5.36
N CYS A 192 -0.35 -18.04 4.73
CA CYS A 192 -0.33 -16.59 4.48
C CYS A 192 -0.19 -15.82 5.82
N HIS A 193 -0.88 -16.31 6.85
CA HIS A 193 -0.97 -15.67 8.17
C HIS A 193 0.21 -15.98 9.09
N ALA A 194 0.96 -17.05 8.81
CA ALA A 194 2.23 -17.38 9.46
C ALA A 194 3.40 -16.53 8.94
N GLY A 195 3.12 -15.53 8.09
CA GLY A 195 4.11 -14.68 7.45
C GLY A 195 4.93 -13.84 8.42
N CYS A 196 6.25 -13.91 8.26
CA CYS A 196 7.22 -13.10 9.00
C CYS A 196 8.11 -12.26 8.07
N LEU A 197 8.17 -12.61 6.78
CA LEU A 197 8.96 -11.88 5.80
C LEU A 197 8.11 -10.82 5.14
N GLN A 198 8.54 -9.57 5.16
CA GLN A 198 7.92 -8.53 4.34
C GLN A 198 8.14 -8.88 2.86
N MET A 199 7.04 -9.01 2.11
CA MET A 199 7.07 -9.24 0.67
C MET A 199 7.06 -7.93 -0.08
N THR A 200 6.09 -7.08 0.23
CA THR A 200 5.94 -5.76 -0.38
C THR A 200 5.17 -4.85 0.57
N VAL A 201 5.18 -3.56 0.25
CA VAL A 201 4.37 -2.55 0.94
C VAL A 201 3.48 -1.89 -0.10
N VAL A 202 2.22 -1.73 0.25
CA VAL A 202 1.22 -1.05 -0.58
C VAL A 202 0.63 0.12 0.18
N LEU A 203 0.02 1.06 -0.52
CA LEU A 203 -0.77 2.12 0.11
C LEU A 203 -2.25 1.74 0.04
N LEU A 204 -2.87 1.48 1.19
CA LEU A 204 -4.32 1.33 1.28
C LEU A 204 -4.98 2.69 1.01
N VAL A 205 -5.88 2.73 0.04
CA VAL A 205 -6.57 3.96 -0.39
C VAL A 205 -8.09 3.88 -0.26
N GLY A 206 -8.63 2.68 -0.05
CA GLY A 206 -10.06 2.47 0.07
C GLY A 206 -10.42 1.06 0.51
N TYR A 207 -11.72 0.84 0.70
CA TYR A 207 -12.29 -0.46 1.09
C TYR A 207 -13.74 -0.60 0.63
N THR A 208 -14.21 -1.83 0.62
CA THR A 208 -15.62 -2.25 0.53
C THR A 208 -15.88 -3.31 1.61
N PRO A 209 -17.10 -3.83 1.78
CA PRO A 209 -17.32 -5.01 2.62
C PRO A 209 -16.38 -6.16 2.31
N ASP A 210 -16.06 -6.36 1.02
CA ASP A 210 -15.38 -7.54 0.52
C ASP A 210 -13.87 -7.40 0.29
N PHE A 211 -13.35 -6.19 0.03
CA PHE A 211 -11.95 -6.02 -0.32
C PHE A 211 -11.36 -4.67 0.08
N TRP A 212 -10.04 -4.67 0.26
CA TRP A 212 -9.21 -3.48 0.31
C TRP A 212 -8.85 -3.02 -1.10
N ILE A 213 -8.73 -1.72 -1.30
CA ILE A 213 -8.19 -1.11 -2.51
C ILE A 213 -6.79 -0.59 -2.17
N ALA A 214 -5.77 -1.06 -2.86
CA ALA A 214 -4.39 -0.72 -2.59
C ALA A 214 -3.65 -0.21 -3.83
N LYS A 215 -2.99 0.94 -3.72
CA LYS A 215 -2.05 1.48 -4.71
C LYS A 215 -0.71 0.75 -4.57
N THR A 216 -0.12 0.34 -5.68
CA THR A 216 1.23 -0.26 -5.74
C THR A 216 2.25 0.70 -6.35
N SER A 217 3.50 0.26 -6.35
CA SER A 217 4.64 0.92 -7.00
C SER A 217 5.13 0.13 -8.22
N PHE A 218 4.25 -0.63 -8.88
CA PHE A 218 4.61 -1.45 -10.05
C PHE A 218 4.31 -0.78 -11.39
N GLY A 219 4.02 0.53 -11.36
CA GLY A 219 3.67 1.32 -12.53
C GLY A 219 2.21 1.22 -12.95
N PRO A 220 1.73 2.17 -13.77
CA PRO A 220 0.32 2.28 -14.13
C PRO A 220 -0.17 1.18 -15.08
N ASN A 221 0.74 0.45 -15.74
CA ASN A 221 0.37 -0.63 -16.68
C ASN A 221 0.21 -2.00 -16.01
N TRP A 222 0.47 -2.09 -14.70
CA TRP A 222 0.36 -3.33 -13.95
C TRP A 222 -1.00 -3.39 -13.22
N GLY A 223 -1.61 -4.56 -13.09
CA GLY A 223 -2.85 -4.74 -12.34
C GLY A 223 -4.01 -3.86 -12.83
N GLU A 224 -4.75 -3.28 -11.89
CA GLU A 224 -5.91 -2.43 -12.17
C GLU A 224 -5.48 -0.96 -12.27
N ASN A 225 -4.68 -0.63 -13.29
CA ASN A 225 -4.04 0.67 -13.47
C ASN A 225 -3.08 1.06 -12.32
N GLY A 226 -2.28 0.09 -11.86
CA GLY A 226 -1.36 0.24 -10.73
C GLY A 226 -1.98 -0.01 -9.36
N TYR A 227 -3.19 -0.55 -9.34
CA TYR A 227 -3.89 -0.94 -8.12
C TYR A 227 -4.10 -2.45 -8.05
N ILE A 228 -4.28 -2.93 -6.82
CA ILE A 228 -4.62 -4.31 -6.50
C ILE A 228 -5.70 -4.33 -5.43
N ARG A 229 -6.57 -5.34 -5.50
CA ARG A 229 -7.60 -5.59 -4.49
C ARG A 229 -7.28 -6.85 -3.69
N PHE A 230 -7.26 -6.72 -2.37
CA PHE A 230 -7.05 -7.84 -1.44
C PHE A 230 -8.35 -8.16 -0.72
N LYS A 231 -8.64 -9.45 -0.50
CA LYS A 231 -9.82 -9.86 0.28
C LYS A 231 -9.78 -9.20 1.67
N ARG A 232 -10.90 -8.58 2.05
CA ARG A 232 -11.16 -8.06 3.38
C ARG A 232 -12.01 -9.05 4.16
N GLY A 233 -11.88 -9.05 5.47
CA GLY A 233 -12.48 -9.99 6.41
C GLY A 233 -11.57 -11.17 6.74
N THR A 234 -10.43 -11.29 6.06
CA THR A 234 -9.53 -12.45 6.18
C THR A 234 -8.15 -12.10 6.73
N ASN A 235 -7.82 -10.80 6.95
CA ASN A 235 -6.46 -10.36 7.28
C ASN A 235 -5.43 -10.86 6.25
N PHE A 236 -5.72 -10.61 4.97
CA PHE A 236 -4.92 -11.08 3.83
C PHE A 236 -3.41 -10.99 4.10
N CYS A 237 -2.75 -12.14 4.21
CA CYS A 237 -1.31 -12.26 4.43
C CYS A 237 -0.77 -11.37 5.58
N SER A 238 -1.50 -11.37 6.70
CA SER A 238 -1.15 -10.64 7.92
C SER A 238 -0.98 -9.13 7.71
N MET A 239 -1.67 -8.54 6.72
CA MET A 239 -1.55 -7.11 6.42
C MET A 239 -1.91 -6.19 7.59
N THR A 240 -2.75 -6.65 8.53
CA THR A 240 -3.10 -5.88 9.73
C THR A 240 -1.99 -5.86 10.79
N ARG A 241 -0.89 -6.60 10.59
CA ARG A 241 0.26 -6.66 11.50
C ARG A 241 1.05 -5.37 11.52
N ARG A 242 1.10 -4.64 10.39
CA ARG A 242 1.80 -3.36 10.29
C ARG A 242 1.18 -2.47 9.23
N VAL A 243 0.33 -1.57 9.70
CA VAL A 243 -0.24 -0.48 8.90
C VAL A 243 0.24 0.83 9.51
N ILE A 244 0.76 1.76 8.71
CA ILE A 244 1.33 3.01 9.20
C ILE A 244 0.74 4.18 8.42
N ALA A 245 0.24 5.18 9.14
CA ALA A 245 -0.38 6.37 8.57
C ALA A 245 0.33 7.64 9.06
N PRO A 246 0.89 8.49 8.17
CA PRO A 246 1.45 9.77 8.57
C PRO A 246 0.36 10.78 8.91
N PHE A 247 0.74 11.85 9.60
CA PHE A 247 -0.14 12.96 9.92
C PHE A 247 0.63 14.29 9.98
N LEU A 248 -0.03 15.41 9.63
CA LEU A 248 0.55 16.76 9.64
C LEU A 248 0.29 17.47 10.99
N ALA A 249 1.02 18.53 11.33
CA ALA A 249 0.93 19.17 12.65
C ALA A 249 -0.48 19.69 12.98
N ASP A 250 -1.22 20.16 11.98
CA ASP A 250 -2.60 20.65 12.16
C ASP A 250 -3.64 19.52 12.36
N SER A 251 -3.21 18.26 12.25
CA SER A 251 -4.07 17.09 12.44
C SER A 251 -4.04 16.52 13.86
N ILE A 252 -3.70 17.36 14.85
CA ILE A 252 -3.79 17.00 16.27
C ILE A 252 -5.18 16.42 16.52
N LEU A 253 -5.19 15.23 17.11
CA LEU A 253 -6.34 14.37 17.37
C LEU A 253 -7.60 15.20 17.66
N PRO A 254 -8.74 14.93 17.00
CA PRO A 254 -9.96 15.64 17.32
C PRO A 254 -10.28 15.35 18.79
N THR A 255 -10.07 16.34 19.65
CA THR A 255 -10.88 16.46 20.85
C THR A 255 -12.27 16.77 20.34
N THR A 256 -13.04 15.71 20.07
CA THR A 256 -14.48 15.71 19.79
C THR A 256 -14.99 16.45 18.54
N ALA A 257 -14.16 17.11 17.73
CA ALA A 257 -14.60 17.70 16.46
C ALA A 257 -13.95 16.97 15.28
N ALA A 258 -14.70 16.06 14.64
CA ALA A 258 -14.29 15.41 13.41
C ALA A 258 -13.73 16.44 12.42
N ILE A 259 -12.53 16.21 11.90
CA ILE A 259 -11.99 16.98 10.78
C ILE A 259 -12.93 16.76 9.60
N THR A 260 -13.88 17.67 9.42
CA THR A 260 -14.80 17.70 8.27
C THR A 260 -14.05 18.23 7.07
N VAL A 261 -13.17 17.42 6.50
CA VAL A 261 -13.14 17.38 5.03
C VAL A 261 -14.56 16.97 4.66
N ALA A 262 -15.29 17.80 3.92
CA ALA A 262 -16.61 17.44 3.42
C ALA A 262 -16.44 16.19 2.55
N LYS A 263 -16.61 15.01 3.16
CA LYS A 263 -16.61 13.71 2.50
C LYS A 263 -18.06 13.50 2.06
N PRO A 264 -18.41 13.73 0.79
CA PRO A 264 -19.74 13.38 0.33
C PRO A 264 -19.99 11.89 0.58
N ALA A 265 -21.23 11.54 0.93
CA ALA A 265 -21.68 10.17 0.89
C ALA A 265 -21.72 9.73 -0.58
N ILE A 266 -20.59 9.27 -1.11
CA ILE A 266 -20.50 8.80 -2.49
C ILE A 266 -21.07 7.38 -2.52
N THR A 267 -22.23 7.22 -3.13
CA THR A 267 -22.68 5.92 -3.63
C THR A 267 -21.74 5.50 -4.74
N VAL A 268 -21.04 4.39 -4.53
CA VAL A 268 -20.15 3.81 -5.54
C VAL A 268 -21.00 3.30 -6.71
N SER A 269 -21.29 4.16 -7.68
CA SER A 269 -21.92 3.77 -8.94
C SER A 269 -20.83 3.43 -9.95
N GLY A 270 -20.69 2.15 -10.30
CA GLY A 270 -20.02 1.77 -11.54
C GLY A 270 -18.91 0.71 -11.50
N TRP A 271 -18.78 -0.13 -10.47
CA TRP A 271 -17.96 -1.35 -10.61
C TRP A 271 -18.79 -2.44 -11.29
N THR A 272 -18.79 -2.49 -12.61
CA THR A 272 -19.28 -3.67 -13.32
C THR A 272 -18.27 -4.80 -13.15
N GLU A 273 -18.67 -5.86 -12.42
CA GLU A 273 -17.98 -7.15 -12.47
C GLU A 273 -17.86 -7.59 -13.94
N TRP A 274 -16.63 -7.86 -14.40
CA TRP A 274 -16.46 -8.49 -15.70
C TRP A 274 -16.88 -9.95 -15.59
N ALA A 275 -17.99 -10.30 -16.25
CA ALA A 275 -18.49 -11.68 -16.28
C ALA A 275 -17.47 -12.62 -16.95
N ALA A 276 -17.12 -13.69 -16.24
CA ALA A 276 -16.12 -14.69 -16.64
C ALA A 276 -16.56 -15.64 -17.78
N SER A 277 -17.45 -15.24 -18.69
CA SER A 277 -18.19 -16.16 -19.58
C SER A 277 -17.62 -16.39 -20.98
N SER A 278 -16.39 -15.97 -21.31
CA SER A 278 -15.85 -16.14 -22.68
C SER A 278 -14.47 -16.82 -22.79
N CYS A 279 -14.11 -17.71 -21.87
CA CYS A 279 -12.88 -18.51 -22.02
C CYS A 279 -13.12 -20.02 -22.01
N THR A 280 -13.63 -20.56 -23.12
CA THR A 280 -13.79 -22.00 -23.34
C THR A 280 -13.33 -22.37 -24.75
N ALA A 281 -12.03 -22.63 -24.91
CA ALA A 281 -11.50 -23.62 -25.85
C ALA A 281 -10.00 -23.87 -25.58
N ASN A 282 -9.64 -25.16 -25.47
CA ASN A 282 -8.27 -25.71 -25.48
C ASN A 282 -7.41 -25.67 -24.21
N CYS A 283 -7.89 -26.25 -23.11
CA CYS A 283 -7.00 -26.73 -22.03
C CYS A 283 -7.32 -28.19 -21.65
N GLY A 284 -7.05 -29.12 -22.55
CA GLY A 284 -6.87 -30.53 -22.20
C GLY A 284 -5.42 -30.75 -21.81
N LYS A 285 -5.15 -31.13 -20.53
CA LYS A 285 -3.89 -31.63 -19.91
C LYS A 285 -3.33 -30.87 -18.69
N CYS A 286 -4.17 -30.26 -17.85
CA CYS A 286 -3.76 -29.96 -16.46
C CYS A 286 -4.72 -30.63 -15.48
N GLY A 287 -4.41 -31.87 -15.11
CA GLY A 287 -5.05 -32.55 -13.99
C GLY A 287 -4.55 -31.98 -12.67
N ARG A 288 -5.24 -30.95 -12.16
CA ARG A 288 -5.35 -30.54 -10.74
C ARG A 288 -6.26 -29.31 -10.69
N THR A 289 -7.24 -29.32 -9.80
CA THR A 289 -8.38 -28.40 -9.71
C THR A 289 -7.97 -26.91 -9.72
N ILE A 290 -8.25 -26.21 -10.82
CA ILE A 290 -7.93 -24.78 -11.05
C ILE A 290 -9.18 -23.93 -10.74
N MET A 291 -9.05 -22.92 -9.85
CA MET A 291 -10.06 -21.88 -9.69
C MET A 291 -10.11 -20.96 -10.93
N LYS A 292 -11.33 -20.57 -11.32
CA LYS A 292 -11.73 -19.89 -12.57
C LYS A 292 -10.77 -18.79 -13.06
N ARG A 293 -10.18 -18.98 -14.25
CA ARG A 293 -9.41 -17.98 -15.02
C ARG A 293 -10.34 -17.03 -15.80
N VAL A 294 -9.91 -15.79 -16.06
CA VAL A 294 -10.56 -14.83 -16.98
C VAL A 294 -9.60 -14.49 -18.11
N CYS A 295 -10.07 -14.49 -19.37
CA CYS A 295 -9.29 -14.23 -20.59
C CYS A 295 -9.78 -12.98 -21.31
N ARG A 296 -8.90 -12.28 -22.05
CA ARG A 296 -9.26 -11.12 -22.89
C ARG A 296 -8.64 -11.25 -24.30
N GLY A 297 -9.46 -11.17 -25.35
CA GLY A 297 -8.99 -10.89 -26.73
C GLY A 297 -8.67 -12.07 -27.66
N GLY A 298 -8.87 -13.32 -27.24
CA GLY A 298 -8.69 -14.48 -28.14
C GLY A 298 -7.24 -14.81 -28.51
N ILE A 299 -6.25 -14.23 -27.84
CA ILE A 299 -4.84 -14.61 -27.98
C ILE A 299 -4.27 -14.86 -26.57
N CYS A 300 -3.75 -16.07 -26.35
CA CYS A 300 -2.94 -16.40 -25.17
C CYS A 300 -1.51 -15.85 -25.38
N PRO A 301 -0.99 -14.97 -24.51
CA PRO A 301 0.45 -14.86 -24.29
C PRO A 301 0.98 -16.00 -23.41
#